data_AF-A0AA39ZQT8-F1
#
_entry.id   AF-A0AA39ZQT8-F1
#
_cell.length_a   1.000
_cell.length_b   1.000
_cell.length_c   1.000
_cell.angle_alpha   90.00
_cell.angle_beta   90.00
_cell.angle_gamma   90.00
#
_symmetry.space_group_name_H-M   'P 1'
#
loop_
_entity.id
_entity.type
_entity.pdbx_description
1 polymer ?
#
loop_
_entity_poly.entity_id
_entity_poly.type
_entity_poly.pdbx_seq_one_letter_code
_entity_poly.pdbx_strand_id
1 'polypeptide(L)'
;MVSCPRCRERGLSCQAPPGAKSCSECLKVSNPRCGLEGPDYRAFQTERDRLEAEEESILLLEEQASALMAKVVSKKRRVRRERKTFEERVTKAYAHEDSAIAELEEEERPGERTEQGAR
;
A
#
# COMPACT_ATOMS: atom_id res chain seq x y z
N MET A 1 -58.66 18.88 -0.47
CA MET A 1 -57.47 19.68 -0.83
C MET A 1 -57.93 21.07 -1.22
N VAL A 2 -57.70 22.09 -0.39
CA VAL A 2 -58.22 23.44 -0.63
C VAL A 2 -57.20 24.22 -1.47
N SER A 3 -57.51 24.50 -2.74
CA SER A 3 -56.62 25.31 -3.58
C SER A 3 -56.66 26.77 -3.12
N CYS A 4 -55.52 27.40 -2.87
CA CYS A 4 -55.51 28.83 -2.57
C CYS A 4 -56.02 29.67 -3.78
N PRO A 5 -56.59 30.86 -3.57
CA PRO A 5 -57.17 31.69 -4.64
C PRO A 5 -56.21 31.92 -5.82
N ARG A 6 -54.93 32.13 -5.51
CA ARG A 6 -53.85 32.33 -6.49
C ARG A 6 -53.59 31.11 -7.37
N CYS A 7 -53.74 29.90 -6.83
CA CYS A 7 -53.63 28.66 -7.60
C CYS A 7 -54.88 28.42 -8.45
N ARG A 8 -56.08 28.74 -7.92
CA ARG A 8 -57.35 28.62 -8.64
C ARG A 8 -57.41 29.53 -9.86
N GLU A 9 -57.00 30.80 -9.71
CA GLU A 9 -56.97 31.79 -10.81
C GLU A 9 -55.95 31.43 -11.89
N ARG A 10 -54.90 30.66 -11.55
CA ARG A 10 -53.82 30.29 -12.47
C ARG A 10 -53.88 28.84 -12.95
N GLY A 11 -54.92 28.09 -12.58
CA GLY A 11 -55.08 26.68 -12.94
C GLY A 11 -53.98 25.76 -12.38
N LEU A 12 -53.41 26.10 -11.21
CA LEU A 12 -52.32 25.34 -10.58
C LEU A 12 -52.84 24.46 -9.42
N SER A 13 -52.19 23.32 -9.17
CA SER A 13 -52.47 22.46 -8.02
C SER A 13 -51.65 22.91 -6.80
N CYS A 14 -52.32 23.29 -5.71
CA CYS A 14 -51.67 23.72 -4.48
C CYS A 14 -51.32 22.49 -3.61
N GLN A 15 -50.03 22.22 -3.42
CA GLN A 15 -49.55 21.27 -2.42
C GLN A 15 -49.16 22.02 -1.15
N ALA A 16 -50.16 22.47 -0.38
CA ALA A 16 -49.92 23.01 0.95
C ALA A 16 -50.34 21.98 2.00
N PRO A 17 -49.54 21.74 3.06
CA PRO A 17 -49.97 20.91 4.17
C PRO A 17 -51.19 21.54 4.88
N PRO A 18 -52.09 20.72 5.46
CA PRO A 18 -53.29 21.20 6.13
C PRO A 18 -52.93 22.17 7.28
N GLY A 19 -53.51 23.37 7.28
CA GLY A 19 -53.29 24.41 8.30
C GLY A 19 -52.36 25.56 7.89
N ALA A 20 -51.73 25.49 6.72
CA ALA A 20 -50.90 26.58 6.20
C ALA A 20 -51.75 27.81 5.79
N LYS A 21 -51.41 28.99 6.32
CA LYS A 21 -52.07 30.28 5.99
C LYS A 21 -51.51 30.96 4.72
N SER A 22 -50.38 30.48 4.21
CA SER A 22 -49.69 31.03 3.03
C SER A 22 -49.13 29.91 2.14
N CYS A 23 -49.24 30.07 0.82
CA CYS A 23 -48.65 29.18 -0.18
C CYS A 23 -47.20 29.60 -0.43
N SER A 24 -46.24 29.10 0.34
CA SER A 24 -44.80 29.21 0.01
C SER A 24 -44.41 28.26 -1.13
N GLU A 25 -45.12 27.14 -1.24
CA GLU A 25 -44.88 26.07 -2.23
C GLU A 25 -45.90 26.08 -3.36
N CYS A 26 -46.13 27.26 -3.94
CA CYS A 26 -46.75 27.34 -5.25
C CYS A 26 -45.68 26.90 -6.27
N LEU A 27 -45.28 25.63 -6.21
CA LEU A 27 -44.37 25.00 -7.16
C LEU A 27 -45.02 25.14 -8.53
N LYS A 28 -44.40 25.99 -9.35
CA LYS A 28 -44.70 26.16 -10.77
C LYS A 28 -44.49 24.81 -11.46
N VAL A 29 -45.52 23.97 -11.47
CA VAL A 29 -45.52 22.71 -12.26
C VAL A 29 -45.47 23.00 -13.77
N SER A 30 -45.54 24.27 -14.21
CA SER A 30 -45.60 24.64 -15.63
C SER A 30 -44.69 25.80 -16.07
N ASN A 31 -43.56 26.04 -15.40
CA ASN A 31 -42.55 26.94 -15.96
C ASN A 31 -41.37 26.14 -16.55
N PRO A 32 -41.29 25.94 -17.88
CA PRO A 32 -40.14 25.30 -18.53
C PRO A 32 -38.83 26.09 -18.37
N ARG A 33 -38.88 27.30 -17.77
CA ARG A 33 -37.71 28.10 -17.38
C ARG A 33 -37.36 28.02 -15.89
N CYS A 34 -38.00 27.14 -15.12
CA CYS A 34 -37.56 26.85 -13.76
C CYS A 34 -36.38 25.87 -13.86
N GLY A 35 -35.20 26.38 -14.21
CA GLY A 35 -33.94 25.64 -14.33
C GLY A 35 -33.41 25.19 -12.96
N LEU A 36 -34.20 24.40 -12.23
CA LEU A 36 -33.67 23.54 -11.20
C LEU A 36 -33.28 22.25 -11.91
N GLU A 37 -32.12 22.28 -12.56
CA GLU A 37 -31.44 21.06 -12.97
C GLU A 37 -31.19 20.27 -11.68
N GLY A 38 -31.83 19.11 -11.55
CA GLY A 38 -31.51 18.18 -10.49
C GLY A 38 -30.04 17.76 -10.59
N PRO A 39 -29.45 17.23 -9.51
CA PRO A 39 -28.08 16.72 -9.57
C PRO A 39 -27.92 15.77 -10.77
N ASP A 40 -26.84 15.96 -11.52
CA ASP A 40 -26.55 15.11 -12.68
C ASP A 40 -26.11 13.73 -12.20
N TYR A 41 -27.10 12.88 -11.95
CA TYR A 41 -26.89 11.51 -11.49
C TYR A 41 -26.01 10.69 -12.44
N ARG A 42 -25.95 11.02 -13.74
CA ARG A 42 -25.05 10.34 -14.67
C ARG A 42 -23.60 10.74 -14.44
N ALA A 43 -23.34 12.02 -14.18
CA ALA A 43 -22.01 12.48 -13.81
C ALA A 43 -21.53 11.83 -12.50
N PHE A 44 -22.40 11.75 -11.48
CA PHE A 44 -22.08 11.06 -10.22
C PHE A 44 -21.80 9.57 -10.42
N GLN A 45 -22.62 8.88 -11.23
CA GLN A 45 -22.44 7.47 -11.53
C GLN A 45 -21.12 7.23 -12.27
N THR A 46 -20.79 8.07 -13.25
CA THR A 46 -19.53 7.98 -14.01
C THR A 46 -18.31 8.18 -13.11
N GLU A 47 -18.35 9.17 -12.22
CA GLU A 47 -17.24 9.41 -11.30
C GLU A 47 -17.12 8.28 -10.27
N ARG A 48 -18.23 7.72 -9.81
CA ARG A 48 -18.21 6.54 -8.93
C ARG A 48 -17.55 5.35 -9.62
N ASP A 49 -17.95 5.03 -10.85
CA ASP A 49 -17.40 3.92 -11.61
C ASP A 49 -15.90 4.12 -11.90
N ARG A 50 -15.48 5.37 -12.15
CA ARG A 50 -14.06 5.72 -12.30
C ARG A 50 -13.28 5.49 -11.01
N LEU A 51 -13.80 5.93 -9.86
CA LEU A 51 -13.14 5.77 -8.57
C LEU A 51 -13.07 4.30 -8.15
N GLU A 52 -14.12 3.51 -8.41
CA GLU A 52 -14.13 2.06 -8.18
C GLU A 52 -13.03 1.36 -9.01
N ALA A 53 -12.87 1.74 -10.28
CA ALA A 53 -11.80 1.20 -11.13
C ALA A 53 -10.39 1.63 -10.67
N GLU A 54 -10.25 2.85 -10.17
CA GLU A 54 -8.97 3.33 -9.61
C GLU A 54 -8.61 2.58 -8.32
N GLU A 55 -9.58 2.34 -7.43
CA GLU A 55 -9.40 1.55 -6.22
C GLU A 55 -8.97 0.10 -6.53
N GLU A 56 -9.64 -0.56 -7.50
CA GLU A 56 -9.25 -1.91 -7.94
C GLU A 56 -7.81 -1.93 -8.49
N SER A 57 -7.42 -0.90 -9.24
CA SER A 57 -6.04 -0.78 -9.75
C SER A 57 -5.01 -0.62 -8.63
N ILE A 58 -5.34 0.12 -7.58
CA ILE A 58 -4.48 0.32 -6.41
C ILE A 58 -4.30 -1.00 -5.67
N LEU A 59 -5.38 -1.77 -5.45
CA LEU A 59 -5.31 -3.08 -4.80
C LEU A 59 -4.37 -4.04 -5.54
N LEU A 60 -4.43 -4.08 -6.87
CA LEU A 60 -3.51 -4.89 -7.69
C LEU A 60 -2.05 -4.45 -7.52
N LEU A 61 -1.79 -3.15 -7.41
CA LEU A 61 -0.44 -2.62 -7.16
C LEU A 61 0.05 -2.99 -5.76
N GLU A 62 -0.82 -2.96 -4.75
CA GLU A 62 -0.49 -3.35 -3.38
C GLU A 62 -0.12 -4.84 -3.28
N GLU A 63 -0.85 -5.71 -3.98
CA GLU A 63 -0.52 -7.13 -4.06
C GLU A 63 0.84 -7.37 -4.72
N GLN A 64 1.12 -6.67 -5.82
CA GLN A 64 2.42 -6.76 -6.50
C GLN A 64 3.56 -6.25 -5.62
N ALA A 65 3.36 -5.12 -4.93
CA ALA A 65 4.34 -4.57 -4.00
C ALA A 65 4.63 -5.54 -2.85
N SER A 66 3.59 -6.16 -2.29
CA SER A 66 3.71 -7.16 -1.23
C SER A 66 4.50 -8.39 -1.69
N ALA A 67 4.24 -8.89 -2.91
CA ALA A 67 4.99 -9.99 -3.49
C ALA A 67 6.46 -9.64 -3.74
N LEU A 68 6.75 -8.42 -4.20
CA LEU A 68 8.12 -7.93 -4.36
C LEU A 68 8.84 -7.83 -3.01
N MET A 69 8.19 -7.32 -1.98
CA MET A 69 8.76 -7.23 -0.63
C MET A 69 9.09 -8.61 -0.06
N ALA A 70 8.22 -9.61 -0.25
CA ALA A 70 8.50 -10.99 0.14
C ALA A 70 9.74 -11.56 -0.57
N LYS A 71 9.90 -11.30 -1.88
CA LYS A 71 11.09 -11.70 -2.65
C LYS A 71 12.35 -11.03 -2.12
N VAL A 72 12.30 -9.73 -1.82
CA VAL A 72 13.45 -8.98 -1.25
C VAL A 72 13.86 -9.56 0.10
N VAL A 73 12.90 -9.83 0.99
CA VAL A 73 13.17 -10.44 2.30
C VAL A 73 13.82 -11.81 2.14
N SER A 74 13.32 -12.64 1.23
CA SER A 74 13.91 -13.96 0.93
C SER A 74 15.36 -13.85 0.43
N LYS A 75 15.62 -12.97 -0.55
CA LYS A 75 16.97 -12.71 -1.06
C LYS A 75 17.91 -12.22 0.05
N LYS A 76 17.46 -11.29 0.88
CA LYS A 76 18.24 -10.78 2.02
C LYS A 76 18.61 -11.88 3.01
N ARG A 77 17.68 -12.78 3.33
CA ARG A 77 17.94 -13.94 4.19
C ARG A 77 18.97 -14.89 3.57
N ARG A 78 18.85 -15.17 2.27
CA ARG A 78 19.82 -15.99 1.54
C ARG A 78 21.23 -15.39 1.58
N VAL A 79 21.37 -14.13 1.20
CA VAL A 79 22.67 -13.42 1.21
C VAL A 79 23.30 -13.43 2.61
N ARG A 80 22.51 -13.23 3.67
CA ARG A 80 23.02 -13.32 5.05
C ARG A 80 23.59 -14.69 5.39
N ARG A 81 22.93 -15.78 4.95
CA ARG A 81 23.42 -17.15 5.17
C ARG A 81 24.70 -17.40 4.39
N GLU A 82 24.71 -17.06 3.10
CA GLU A 82 25.88 -17.22 2.23
C GLU A 82 27.09 -16.44 2.78
N ARG A 83 26.88 -15.21 3.22
CA ARG A 83 27.92 -14.40 3.88
C ARG A 83 28.46 -15.07 5.14
N LYS A 84 27.60 -15.56 6.03
CA LYS A 84 28.04 -16.27 7.24
C LYS A 84 28.88 -17.50 6.91
N THR A 85 28.43 -18.31 5.95
CA THR A 85 29.19 -19.49 5.52
C THR A 85 30.51 -19.14 4.87
N PHE A 86 30.57 -18.01 4.15
CA PHE A 86 31.81 -17.52 3.57
C PHE A 86 32.78 -17.06 4.65
N GLU A 87 32.33 -16.25 5.61
CA GLU A 87 33.14 -15.80 6.75
C GLU A 87 33.70 -16.99 7.53
N GLU A 88 32.88 -18.01 7.82
CA GLU A 88 33.34 -19.25 8.49
C GLU A 88 34.42 -20.01 7.69
N ARG A 89 34.29 -20.08 6.36
CA ARG A 89 35.29 -20.72 5.49
C ARG A 89 36.60 -19.95 5.47
N VAL A 90 36.51 -18.61 5.41
CA VAL A 90 37.68 -17.73 5.44
C VAL A 90 38.42 -17.86 6.76
N THR A 91 37.73 -17.83 7.89
CA THR A 91 38.38 -18.03 9.21
C THR A 91 39.07 -19.38 9.31
N LYS A 92 38.46 -20.45 8.81
CA LYS A 92 39.09 -21.79 8.78
C LYS A 92 40.30 -21.85 7.86
N ALA A 93 40.25 -21.17 6.71
CA ALA A 93 41.38 -21.11 5.79
C ALA A 93 42.58 -20.42 6.44
N TYR A 94 42.37 -19.26 7.06
CA TYR A 94 43.43 -18.56 7.79
C TYR A 94 44.00 -19.38 8.95
N ALA A 95 43.14 -20.05 9.74
CA ALA A 95 43.62 -20.92 10.82
C ALA A 95 44.49 -22.08 10.31
N HIS A 96 44.18 -22.62 9.12
CA HIS A 96 44.98 -23.67 8.50
C HIS A 96 46.30 -23.12 7.94
N GLU A 97 46.28 -21.93 7.32
CA GLU A 97 47.50 -21.25 6.87
C GLU A 97 48.43 -20.94 8.04
N ASP A 98 47.90 -20.39 9.13
CA ASP A 98 48.67 -20.10 10.36
C ASP A 98 49.28 -21.38 10.95
N SER A 99 48.53 -22.49 10.98
CA SER A 99 49.04 -23.78 11.43
C SER A 99 50.16 -24.32 10.53
N ALA A 100 50.01 -24.21 9.21
CA ALA A 100 51.02 -24.65 8.26
C ALA A 100 52.31 -23.81 8.36
N ILE A 101 52.18 -22.50 8.61
CA ILE A 101 53.32 -21.62 8.87
C ILE A 101 54.02 -22.04 10.17
N ALA A 102 53.26 -22.29 11.24
CA ALA A 102 53.83 -22.73 12.52
C ALA A 102 54.58 -24.08 12.41
N GLU A 103 54.06 -25.03 11.63
CA GLU A 103 54.74 -26.30 11.34
C GLU A 103 56.07 -26.07 10.61
N LEU A 104 56.09 -25.21 9.59
CA LEU A 104 57.31 -24.86 8.87
C LEU A 104 58.33 -24.15 9.78
N GLU A 105 57.90 -23.22 10.63
CA GLU A 105 58.77 -22.55 11.62
C GLU A 105 59.32 -23.49 12.70
N GLU A 106 58.62 -24.59 13.00
CA GLU A 106 59.09 -25.64 13.89
C GLU A 106 60.14 -26.54 13.20
N GLU A 107 59.91 -26.89 11.93
CA GLU A 107 60.86 -27.66 11.11
C GLU A 107 62.13 -26.87 10.78
N GLU A 108 62.02 -25.55 10.56
CA GLU A 108 63.14 -24.64 10.31
C GLU A 108 63.95 -24.27 11.58
N ARG A 109 63.66 -24.88 12.73
CA ARG A 109 64.52 -24.84 13.94
C ARG A 109 65.39 -26.10 14.10
N PRO A 110 66.39 -26.37 13.23
CA PRO A 110 67.38 -27.40 13.49
C PRO A 110 68.41 -26.85 14.49
N GLY A 111 68.22 -27.09 15.78
CA GLY A 111 69.28 -26.82 16.77
C GLY A 111 68.90 -26.86 18.25
N GLU A 112 67.68 -26.50 18.64
CA GLU A 112 67.38 -26.29 20.08
C GLU A 112 66.90 -27.54 20.84
N ARG A 113 66.50 -28.62 20.14
CA ARG A 113 65.97 -29.84 20.79
C ARG A 113 67.03 -30.80 21.30
N THR A 114 68.28 -30.69 20.85
CA THR A 114 69.35 -31.65 21.22
C THR A 114 70.18 -31.25 22.43
N GLU A 115 70.05 -30.02 22.96
CA GLU A 115 70.90 -29.56 24.08
C GLU A 115 70.24 -29.64 25.46
N GLN A 116 68.93 -29.92 25.56
CA GLN A 116 68.23 -29.97 26.85
C GLN A 116 68.11 -31.38 27.47
N GLY A 117 68.62 -32.42 26.79
CA GLY A 117 68.57 -33.81 27.26
C GLY A 117 69.91 -34.38 27.78
N ALA A 118 70.95 -33.56 27.89
CA ALA A 118 72.28 -33.99 28.31
C ALA A 118 72.86 -33.09 29.42
N ARG A 119 72.20 -33.06 30.59
CA ARG A 119 72.83 -32.71 31.88
C ARG A 119 72.20 -33.49 33.00
#